data_AF-A0A975IIN2-F1
#
_entry.id   AF-A0A975IIN2-F1
#
_cell.length_a   1.000
_cell.length_b   1.000
_cell.length_c   1.000
_cell.angle_alpha   90.00
_cell.angle_beta   90.00
_cell.angle_gamma   90.00
#
_symmetry.space_group_name_H-M   'P 1'
#
loop_
_entity.id
_entity.type
_entity.pdbx_description
1 polymer ?
#
loop_
_entity_poly.entity_id
_entity_poly.type
_entity_poly.pdbx_seq_one_letter_code
_entity_poly.pdbx_strand_id
1 'polypeptide(L)'
;MQAKNILLVEGASDQKFFKQLLAGLSSQVDIEPKIPRDVDARIFRNGLQPLYLQLKLQVDLLIRGQISRLGVIVDADHSTQELNGFNNRRNQLTSILHGKGFTITDTPNQENNGEIFSHPSGAEIGIWIMPNHFSDGMIEDLFISVTKKNQSDLLNHAKTTIGNLGKLKAFADHHDSKAHLSTWLAWQKEPGISPSYAYHQGLFEKDHPNFIALITWLNKVFNSAS
;
A
#
# COMPACT_ATOMS: atom_id res chain seq x y z
N MET A 1 14.32 18.20 19.08
CA MET A 1 13.33 17.99 18.00
C MET A 1 12.72 16.64 18.22
N GLN A 2 11.39 16.50 18.14
CA GLN A 2 10.75 15.19 18.20
C GLN A 2 11.12 14.44 16.92
N ALA A 3 11.71 13.26 17.05
CA ALA A 3 12.12 12.46 15.90
C ALA A 3 10.85 12.01 15.13
N LYS A 4 10.91 12.12 13.80
CA LYS A 4 9.73 11.97 12.93
C LYS A 4 9.42 10.50 12.65
N ASN A 5 8.15 10.17 12.44
CA ASN A 5 7.73 8.89 11.89
C ASN A 5 7.42 9.05 10.41
N ILE A 6 7.85 8.10 9.58
CA ILE A 6 7.69 8.18 8.13
C ILE A 6 7.04 6.91 7.59
N LEU A 7 6.05 7.08 6.71
CA LEU A 7 5.49 6.02 5.89
C LEU A 7 5.83 6.27 4.43
N LEU A 8 6.53 5.32 3.79
CA LEU A 8 6.76 5.33 2.35
C LEU A 8 5.62 4.63 1.64
N VAL A 9 5.02 5.30 0.66
CA VAL A 9 3.92 4.76 -0.16
C VAL A 9 4.22 4.99 -1.63
N GLU A 10 4.04 3.97 -2.45
CA GLU A 10 4.34 3.98 -3.88
C GLU A 10 3.51 5.01 -4.68
N GLY A 11 2.18 4.97 -4.58
CA GLY A 11 1.29 5.75 -5.44
C GLY A 11 0.68 7.01 -4.82
N ALA A 12 0.54 8.06 -5.63
CA ALA A 12 -0.11 9.32 -5.23
C ALA A 12 -1.61 9.18 -4.90
N SER A 13 -2.29 8.25 -5.58
CA SER A 13 -3.70 7.91 -5.30
C SER A 13 -3.88 7.38 -3.89
N ASP A 14 -2.86 6.70 -3.37
CA ASP A 14 -2.96 5.87 -2.17
C ASP A 14 -2.63 6.71 -0.92
N GLN A 15 -1.80 7.74 -1.08
CA GLN A 15 -1.43 8.65 0.01
C GLN A 15 -2.64 9.28 0.71
N LYS A 16 -3.72 9.60 0.00
CA LYS A 16 -4.93 10.17 0.61
C LYS A 16 -5.60 9.17 1.55
N PHE A 17 -5.68 7.91 1.12
CA PHE A 17 -6.24 6.82 1.91
C PHE A 17 -5.36 6.51 3.12
N PHE A 18 -4.04 6.43 2.96
CA PHE A 18 -3.16 6.21 4.11
C PHE A 18 -3.14 7.38 5.08
N LYS A 19 -3.20 8.64 4.61
CA LYS A 19 -3.35 9.81 5.50
C LYS A 19 -4.59 9.67 6.39
N GLN A 20 -5.68 9.17 5.81
CA GLN A 20 -6.93 8.94 6.53
C GLN A 20 -6.82 7.79 7.54
N LEU A 21 -6.11 6.70 7.22
CA LEU A 21 -5.84 5.64 8.20
C LEU A 21 -4.92 6.11 9.34
N LEU A 22 -3.86 6.83 8.98
CA LEU A 22 -2.87 7.35 9.94
C LEU A 22 -3.45 8.42 10.86
N ALA A 23 -4.46 9.18 10.44
CA ALA A 23 -5.13 10.17 11.28
C ALA A 23 -5.79 9.56 12.54
N GLY A 24 -6.01 8.23 12.56
CA GLY A 24 -6.47 7.50 13.74
C GLY A 24 -5.35 7.06 14.70
N LEU A 25 -4.08 7.27 14.36
CA LEU A 25 -2.95 6.90 15.20
C LEU A 25 -2.56 8.06 16.15
N SER A 26 -2.03 7.71 17.33
CA SER A 26 -1.58 8.68 18.33
C SER A 26 -0.34 9.46 17.89
N SER A 27 0.50 8.84 17.06
CA SER A 27 1.75 9.42 16.58
C SER A 27 1.56 10.15 15.24
N GLN A 28 2.17 11.33 15.10
CA GLN A 28 2.22 12.01 13.81
C GLN A 28 3.14 11.26 12.84
N VAL A 29 2.59 10.80 11.70
CA VAL A 29 3.31 10.09 10.65
C VAL A 29 3.27 10.91 9.35
N ASP A 30 4.44 11.25 8.83
CA ASP A 30 4.59 11.90 7.53
C ASP A 30 4.60 10.84 6.41
N ILE A 31 3.90 11.11 5.30
CA ILE A 31 3.97 10.25 4.11
C ILE A 31 4.95 10.81 3.09
N GLU A 32 5.86 9.96 2.62
CA GLU A 32 6.84 10.26 1.57
C GLU A 32 6.77 9.22 0.42
N PRO A 33 7.26 9.51 -0.79
CA PRO A 33 7.67 10.84 -1.24
C PRO A 33 6.48 11.81 -1.26
N LYS A 34 6.71 13.09 -0.97
CA LYS A 34 5.72 14.13 -1.26
C LYS A 34 5.54 14.23 -2.78
N ILE A 35 4.44 13.68 -3.29
CA ILE A 35 4.11 13.77 -4.72
C ILE A 35 3.30 15.05 -4.94
N PRO A 36 3.82 16.06 -5.68
CA PRO A 36 3.08 17.28 -5.94
C PRO A 36 1.82 16.99 -6.76
N ARG A 37 0.71 17.69 -6.48
CA ARG A 37 -0.56 17.49 -7.21
C ARG A 37 -0.47 17.89 -8.69
N ASP A 38 0.44 18.81 -9.03
CA ASP A 38 0.48 19.49 -10.33
C ASP A 38 1.71 19.13 -11.19
N VAL A 39 2.63 18.32 -10.68
CA VAL A 39 3.77 17.86 -11.48
C VAL A 39 3.29 16.68 -12.33
N ASP A 40 3.43 16.82 -13.65
CA ASP A 40 2.92 15.90 -14.68
C ASP A 40 3.02 14.48 -14.16
N ALA A 41 1.87 13.93 -13.76
CA ALA A 41 1.85 12.68 -13.02
C ALA A 41 2.50 11.56 -13.85
N ARG A 42 2.74 11.74 -15.17
CA ARG A 42 3.55 10.84 -16.00
C ARG A 42 5.00 10.66 -15.56
N ILE A 43 5.63 11.66 -14.92
CA ILE A 43 7.02 11.58 -14.42
C ILE A 43 7.10 10.75 -13.13
N PHE A 44 6.05 10.79 -12.30
CA PHE A 44 5.95 10.01 -11.05
C PHE A 44 5.11 8.74 -11.17
N ARG A 45 4.36 8.56 -12.26
CA ARG A 45 3.40 7.45 -12.45
C ARG A 45 4.09 6.11 -12.64
N ASN A 46 5.33 6.10 -13.11
CA ASN A 46 5.95 4.87 -13.57
C ASN A 46 7.29 4.64 -12.87
N GLY A 47 7.21 4.05 -11.68
CA GLY A 47 8.28 3.20 -11.20
C GLY A 47 8.44 3.26 -9.70
N LEU A 48 8.79 2.12 -9.12
CA LEU A 48 9.28 1.99 -7.75
C LEU A 48 10.60 2.76 -7.49
N GLN A 49 11.21 3.39 -8.52
CA GLN A 49 12.49 4.09 -8.39
C GLN A 49 12.47 5.25 -7.38
N PRO A 50 11.50 6.18 -7.39
CA PRO A 50 11.46 7.25 -6.39
C PRO A 50 11.27 6.69 -4.98
N LEU A 51 10.47 5.62 -4.84
CA LEU A 51 10.28 4.93 -3.57
C LEU A 51 11.59 4.31 -3.08
N TYR A 52 12.31 3.56 -3.92
CA TYR A 52 13.58 2.94 -3.51
C TYR A 52 14.67 3.98 -3.21
N LEU A 53 14.67 5.11 -3.91
CA LEU A 53 15.56 6.23 -3.59
C LEU A 53 15.23 6.79 -2.20
N GLN A 54 13.96 7.06 -1.93
CA GLN A 54 13.51 7.50 -0.61
C GLN A 54 13.81 6.44 0.46
N LEU A 55 13.58 5.16 0.19
CA LEU A 55 13.87 4.08 1.13
C LEU A 55 15.32 4.08 1.56
N LYS A 56 16.26 4.16 0.60
CA LYS A 56 17.71 4.21 0.91
C LYS A 56 18.06 5.40 1.79
N LEU A 57 17.50 6.59 1.48
CA LEU A 57 17.73 7.81 2.26
C LEU A 57 17.13 7.71 3.67
N GLN A 58 15.87 7.30 3.79
CA GLN A 58 15.17 7.22 5.08
C GLN A 58 15.75 6.14 5.98
N VAL A 59 16.23 5.02 5.43
CA VAL A 59 16.92 3.98 6.21
C VAL A 59 18.20 4.54 6.84
N ASP A 60 18.98 5.34 6.11
CA ASP A 60 20.18 5.97 6.68
C ASP A 60 19.84 6.98 7.78
N LEU A 61 18.75 7.73 7.63
CA LEU A 61 18.25 8.65 8.67
C LEU A 61 17.73 7.89 9.89
N LEU A 62 17.09 6.73 9.70
CA LEU A 62 16.57 5.86 10.76
C LEU A 62 17.70 5.30 11.62
N ILE A 63 18.73 4.74 10.98
CA ILE A 63 19.89 4.16 11.69
C ILE A 63 20.60 5.23 12.52
N ARG A 64 20.65 6.48 12.04
CA ARG A 64 21.26 7.63 12.74
C ARG A 64 20.36 8.23 13.82
N GLY A 65 19.15 7.70 14.03
CA GLY A 65 18.19 8.21 15.02
C GLY A 65 17.56 9.56 14.67
N GLN A 66 17.59 9.98 13.40
CA GLN A 66 16.96 11.24 12.95
C GLN A 66 15.46 11.07 12.66
N ILE A 67 15.05 9.84 12.38
CA ILE A 67 13.64 9.42 12.33
C ILE A 67 13.45 8.29 13.33
N SER A 68 12.29 8.23 13.98
CA SER A 68 12.02 7.26 15.05
C SER A 68 11.54 5.93 14.49
N ARG A 69 10.64 5.98 13.49
CA ARG A 69 9.97 4.82 12.91
C ARG A 69 9.85 4.99 11.41
N LEU A 70 10.03 3.90 10.67
CA LEU A 70 9.87 3.85 9.22
C LEU A 70 8.93 2.70 8.85
N GLY A 71 7.90 3.00 8.07
CA GLY A 71 7.05 2.00 7.42
C GLY A 71 7.18 2.10 5.90
N VAL A 72 7.01 0.99 5.19
CA VAL A 72 7.02 0.94 3.72
C VAL A 72 5.81 0.14 3.24
N ILE A 73 5.06 0.69 2.30
CA ILE A 73 3.96 0.03 1.62
C ILE A 73 4.22 0.07 0.11
N VAL A 74 4.19 -1.10 -0.51
CA VAL A 74 4.31 -1.26 -1.97
C VAL A 74 3.22 -2.16 -2.51
N ASP A 75 2.87 -1.98 -3.77
CA ASP A 75 2.09 -2.99 -4.48
C ASP A 75 2.98 -4.20 -4.80
N ALA A 76 2.43 -5.41 -4.70
CA ALA A 76 3.12 -6.58 -5.23
C ALA A 76 3.17 -6.52 -6.76
N ASP A 77 2.13 -5.93 -7.37
CA ASP A 77 1.77 -6.11 -8.77
C ASP A 77 1.56 -7.59 -9.13
N HIS A 78 0.96 -7.86 -10.29
CA HIS A 78 0.85 -9.23 -10.79
C HIS A 78 2.19 -9.73 -11.34
N SER A 79 2.57 -10.96 -10.98
CA SER A 79 3.81 -11.66 -11.41
C SER A 79 3.93 -11.95 -12.92
N THR A 80 2.98 -11.50 -13.73
CA THR A 80 3.05 -11.59 -15.20
C THR A 80 4.17 -10.74 -15.81
N GLN A 81 4.85 -9.92 -15.01
CA GLN A 81 6.09 -9.22 -15.37
C GLN A 81 7.24 -9.72 -14.49
N GLU A 82 8.44 -9.88 -15.06
CA GLU A 82 9.59 -10.59 -14.44
C GLU A 82 10.02 -10.07 -13.06
N LEU A 83 9.71 -8.83 -12.70
CA LEU A 83 10.11 -8.21 -11.43
C LEU A 83 8.97 -8.05 -10.42
N ASN A 84 7.75 -8.40 -10.80
CA ASN A 84 6.54 -8.22 -10.00
C ASN A 84 6.21 -9.46 -9.16
N GLY A 85 5.20 -9.33 -8.31
CA GLY A 85 4.76 -10.34 -7.37
C GLY A 85 5.35 -10.16 -5.98
N PHE A 86 4.66 -10.72 -4.99
CA PHE A 86 4.94 -10.57 -3.57
C PHE A 86 6.39 -10.95 -3.24
N ASN A 87 6.84 -12.13 -3.67
CA ASN A 87 8.17 -12.63 -3.38
C ASN A 87 9.27 -11.73 -3.96
N ASN A 88 9.10 -11.23 -5.17
CA ASN A 88 10.08 -10.36 -5.81
C ASN A 88 10.16 -9.00 -5.12
N ARG A 89 9.01 -8.40 -4.76
CA ARG A 89 8.99 -7.12 -4.03
C ARG A 89 9.57 -7.26 -2.65
N ARG A 90 9.25 -8.33 -1.94
CA ARG A 90 9.88 -8.66 -0.66
C ARG A 90 11.39 -8.76 -0.81
N ASN A 91 11.87 -9.56 -1.75
CA ASN A 91 13.31 -9.77 -1.97
C ASN A 91 14.06 -8.47 -2.26
N GLN A 92 13.49 -7.57 -3.05
CA GLN A 92 14.12 -6.28 -3.36
C GLN A 92 14.18 -5.37 -2.13
N LEU A 93 13.09 -5.28 -1.36
CA LEU A 93 13.05 -4.50 -0.13
C LEU A 93 14.05 -5.06 0.89
N THR A 94 14.00 -6.37 1.16
CA THR A 94 14.87 -7.01 2.15
C THR A 94 16.33 -7.02 1.71
N SER A 95 16.65 -7.07 0.42
CA SER A 95 18.04 -6.91 -0.08
C SER A 95 18.62 -5.53 0.27
N ILE A 96 17.82 -4.47 0.16
CA ILE A 96 18.23 -3.11 0.56
C ILE A 96 18.49 -3.05 2.06
N LEU A 97 17.57 -3.62 2.87
CA LEU A 97 17.67 -3.62 4.32
C LEU A 97 18.85 -4.46 4.83
N HIS A 98 19.05 -5.65 4.26
CA HIS A 98 20.20 -6.52 4.54
C HIS A 98 21.52 -5.79 4.24
N GLY A 99 21.62 -5.12 3.09
CA GLY A 99 22.78 -4.29 2.73
C GLY A 99 23.03 -3.11 3.67
N LYS A 100 22.06 -2.75 4.51
CA LYS A 100 22.14 -1.72 5.55
C LYS A 100 22.29 -2.29 6.96
N GLY A 101 22.45 -3.61 7.10
CA GLY A 101 22.71 -4.28 8.39
C GLY A 101 21.48 -4.66 9.20
N PHE A 102 20.27 -4.63 8.62
CA PHE A 102 19.07 -5.14 9.27
C PHE A 102 19.08 -6.67 9.30
N THR A 103 18.57 -7.24 10.40
CA THR A 103 18.34 -8.68 10.49
C THR A 103 17.09 -9.04 9.70
N ILE A 104 17.27 -9.79 8.60
CA ILE A 104 16.17 -10.27 7.76
C ILE A 104 15.77 -11.65 8.22
N THR A 105 14.49 -11.82 8.56
CA THR A 105 13.89 -13.12 8.86
C THR A 105 13.50 -13.85 7.57
N ASP A 106 13.32 -15.16 7.67
CA ASP A 106 12.69 -15.93 6.59
C ASP A 106 11.27 -15.41 6.31
N THR A 107 10.78 -15.64 5.09
CA THR A 107 9.46 -15.18 4.65
C THR A 107 8.38 -15.66 5.61
N PRO A 108 7.44 -14.79 6.05
CA PRO A 108 6.36 -15.22 6.92
C PRO A 108 5.55 -16.32 6.24
N ASN A 109 5.25 -17.36 7.00
CA ASN A 109 4.39 -18.48 6.58
C ASN A 109 2.91 -18.22 6.88
N GLN A 110 2.55 -16.98 7.21
CA GLN A 110 1.21 -16.57 7.60
C GLN A 110 0.82 -15.30 6.85
N GLU A 111 -0.40 -15.32 6.29
CA GLU A 111 -1.01 -14.14 5.69
C GLU A 111 -1.22 -13.04 6.74
N ASN A 112 -1.37 -11.78 6.29
CA ASN A 112 -1.95 -10.72 7.11
C ASN A 112 -1.16 -10.30 8.37
N ASN A 113 0.15 -10.54 8.44
CA ASN A 113 0.95 -10.13 9.60
C ASN A 113 1.86 -8.91 9.36
N GLY A 114 2.16 -8.59 8.09
CA GLY A 114 3.26 -7.69 7.75
C GLY A 114 4.60 -8.17 8.30
N GLU A 115 5.65 -7.40 8.08
CA GLU A 115 6.97 -7.68 8.66
C GLU A 115 7.56 -6.43 9.31
N ILE A 116 8.34 -6.63 10.37
CA ILE A 116 9.13 -5.59 11.04
C ILE A 116 10.54 -6.14 11.22
N PHE A 117 11.53 -5.40 10.74
CA PHE A 117 12.95 -5.75 10.84
C PHE A 117 13.67 -4.79 11.78
N SER A 118 14.57 -5.34 12.58
CA SER A 118 15.36 -4.59 13.55
C SER A 118 16.83 -4.49 13.11
N HIS A 119 17.46 -3.39 13.50
CA HIS A 119 18.89 -3.12 13.28
C HIS A 119 19.62 -3.01 14.63
N PRO A 120 20.91 -3.39 14.73
CA PRO A 120 21.67 -3.30 15.99
C PRO A 120 21.75 -1.91 16.64
N SER A 121 21.48 -0.84 15.89
CA SER A 121 21.38 0.52 16.43
C SER A 121 20.08 0.80 17.21
N GLY A 122 19.15 -0.16 17.28
CA GLY A 122 17.80 0.01 17.82
C GLY A 122 16.77 0.55 16.81
N ALA A 123 17.18 0.75 15.55
CA ALA A 123 16.27 1.14 14.48
C ALA A 123 15.31 0.00 14.09
N GLU A 124 14.04 0.32 13.86
CA GLU A 124 13.02 -0.63 13.39
C GLU A 124 12.31 -0.10 12.15
N ILE A 125 12.16 -0.98 11.16
CA ILE A 125 11.44 -0.70 9.91
C ILE A 125 10.36 -1.74 9.67
N GLY A 126 9.14 -1.29 9.41
CA GLY A 126 8.05 -2.15 8.95
C GLY A 126 7.96 -2.19 7.43
N ILE A 127 7.63 -3.36 6.87
CA ILE A 127 7.21 -3.49 5.48
C ILE A 127 5.82 -4.13 5.37
N TRP A 128 5.03 -3.63 4.42
CA TRP A 128 3.77 -4.19 3.98
C TRP A 128 3.76 -4.25 2.45
N ILE A 129 3.24 -5.34 1.92
CA ILE A 129 3.13 -5.56 0.48
C ILE A 129 1.65 -5.82 0.20
N MET A 130 1.05 -5.05 -0.70
CA MET A 130 -0.37 -5.20 -1.00
C MET A 130 -0.67 -6.53 -1.71
N PRO A 131 -1.93 -7.01 -1.61
CA PRO A 131 -3.04 -6.41 -0.84
C PRO A 131 -3.08 -6.85 0.64
N ASN A 132 -2.47 -7.98 0.96
CA ASN A 132 -2.65 -8.71 2.23
C ASN A 132 -1.30 -9.20 2.83
N HIS A 133 -0.19 -8.72 2.28
CA HIS A 133 1.16 -9.16 2.63
C HIS A 133 1.36 -10.68 2.49
N PHE A 134 0.84 -11.25 1.40
CA PHE A 134 1.00 -12.67 1.10
C PHE A 134 0.85 -12.97 -0.40
N SER A 135 -0.18 -12.40 -1.01
CA SER A 135 -0.54 -12.63 -2.40
C SER A 135 -0.02 -11.53 -3.32
N ASP A 136 0.07 -11.84 -4.61
CA ASP A 136 0.26 -10.84 -5.65
C ASP A 136 -0.99 -9.94 -5.76
N GLY A 137 -0.78 -8.68 -6.09
CA GLY A 137 -1.85 -7.70 -6.29
C GLY A 137 -1.48 -6.29 -5.87
N MET A 138 -2.49 -5.43 -5.86
CA MET A 138 -2.39 -4.00 -5.64
C MET A 138 -3.39 -3.54 -4.58
N ILE A 139 -3.30 -2.27 -4.17
CA ILE A 139 -4.27 -1.69 -3.25
C ILE A 139 -5.72 -1.78 -3.76
N GLU A 140 -5.96 -1.77 -5.07
CA GLU A 140 -7.30 -1.96 -5.62
C GLU A 140 -7.88 -3.34 -5.29
N ASP A 141 -7.06 -4.38 -5.21
CA ASP A 141 -7.49 -5.72 -4.78
C ASP A 141 -7.91 -5.73 -3.31
N LEU A 142 -7.22 -4.96 -2.45
CA LEU A 142 -7.65 -4.74 -1.07
C LEU A 142 -9.05 -4.12 -1.06
N PHE A 143 -9.27 -2.99 -1.74
CA PHE A 143 -10.57 -2.32 -1.76
C PHE A 143 -11.71 -3.20 -2.31
N ILE A 144 -11.44 -3.96 -3.36
CA ILE A 144 -12.39 -4.92 -3.93
C ILE A 144 -12.72 -6.01 -2.91
N SER A 145 -11.72 -6.56 -2.22
CA SER A 145 -11.91 -7.64 -1.24
C SER A 145 -12.72 -7.19 -0.02
N VAL A 146 -12.61 -5.92 0.38
CA VAL A 146 -13.30 -5.37 1.55
C VAL A 146 -14.59 -4.64 1.20
N THR A 147 -15.07 -4.75 -0.04
CA THR A 147 -16.34 -4.13 -0.44
C THR A 147 -17.50 -4.79 0.30
N LYS A 148 -18.42 -3.99 0.85
CA LYS A 148 -19.57 -4.54 1.61
C LYS A 148 -20.40 -5.51 0.80
N LYS A 149 -20.92 -6.54 1.47
CA LYS A 149 -21.80 -7.55 0.85
C LYS A 149 -22.99 -6.96 0.08
N ASN A 150 -23.57 -5.85 0.55
CA ASN A 150 -24.69 -5.18 -0.14
C ASN A 150 -24.25 -4.38 -1.39
N GLN A 151 -22.95 -4.29 -1.67
CA GLN A 151 -22.36 -3.69 -2.86
C GLN A 151 -21.90 -4.75 -3.87
N SER A 152 -21.93 -6.04 -3.51
CA SER A 152 -21.41 -7.15 -4.32
C SER A 152 -22.08 -7.24 -5.70
N ASP A 153 -23.39 -7.04 -5.79
CA ASP A 153 -24.11 -7.13 -7.06
C ASP A 153 -23.63 -6.06 -8.06
N LEU A 154 -23.48 -4.81 -7.60
CA LEU A 154 -22.98 -3.71 -8.42
C LEU A 154 -21.51 -3.92 -8.82
N LEU A 155 -20.68 -4.39 -7.89
CA LEU A 155 -19.28 -4.69 -8.17
C LEU A 155 -19.14 -5.83 -9.18
N ASN A 156 -19.93 -6.90 -9.05
CA ASN A 156 -19.96 -8.01 -10.01
C ASN A 156 -20.47 -7.57 -11.38
N HIS A 157 -21.44 -6.65 -11.42
CA HIS A 157 -21.90 -6.05 -12.67
C HIS A 157 -20.78 -5.24 -13.36
N ALA A 158 -19.99 -4.47 -12.62
CA ALA A 158 -18.85 -3.74 -13.14
C ALA A 158 -17.78 -4.69 -13.70
N LYS A 159 -17.44 -5.76 -12.96
CA LYS A 159 -16.51 -6.82 -13.40
C LYS A 159 -16.97 -7.49 -14.69
N THR A 160 -18.25 -7.88 -14.74
CA THR A 160 -18.84 -8.52 -15.92
C THR A 160 -18.80 -7.58 -17.14
N THR A 161 -19.14 -6.31 -16.94
CA THR A 161 -19.11 -5.29 -18.00
C THR A 161 -17.70 -5.12 -18.56
N ILE A 162 -16.69 -5.04 -17.69
CA ILE A 162 -15.28 -4.93 -18.09
C ILE A 162 -14.82 -6.20 -18.82
N GLY A 163 -15.14 -7.39 -18.31
CA GLY A 163 -14.81 -8.66 -18.97
C GLY A 163 -15.41 -8.79 -20.37
N ASN A 164 -16.55 -8.13 -20.62
CA ASN A 164 -17.25 -8.16 -21.90
C ASN A 164 -16.82 -7.06 -22.89
N LEU A 165 -15.84 -6.21 -22.54
CA LEU A 165 -15.40 -5.13 -23.45
C LEU A 165 -14.80 -5.66 -24.76
N GLY A 166 -14.21 -6.86 -24.75
CA GLY A 166 -13.59 -7.44 -25.94
C GLY A 166 -12.61 -6.46 -26.61
N LYS A 167 -12.80 -6.20 -27.91
CA LYS A 167 -11.96 -5.27 -28.69
C LYS A 167 -12.06 -3.80 -28.25
N LEU A 168 -13.05 -3.44 -27.42
CA LEU A 168 -13.20 -2.08 -26.88
C LEU A 168 -12.31 -1.84 -25.65
N LYS A 169 -11.68 -2.89 -25.09
CA LYS A 169 -10.77 -2.77 -23.95
C LYS A 169 -9.53 -1.98 -24.35
N ALA A 170 -9.42 -0.75 -23.86
CA ALA A 170 -8.33 0.18 -24.18
C ALA A 170 -7.17 0.17 -23.17
N PHE A 171 -7.26 -0.65 -22.12
CA PHE A 171 -6.26 -0.79 -21.07
C PHE A 171 -5.72 -2.23 -21.01
N ALA A 172 -4.50 -2.38 -20.53
CA ALA A 172 -3.86 -3.69 -20.39
C ALA A 172 -4.47 -4.52 -19.26
N ASP A 173 -4.37 -5.84 -19.33
CA ASP A 173 -4.98 -6.77 -18.36
C ASP A 173 -4.49 -6.56 -16.92
N HIS A 174 -3.25 -6.12 -16.74
CA HIS A 174 -2.70 -5.78 -15.41
C HIS A 174 -3.32 -4.51 -14.79
N HIS A 175 -4.22 -3.82 -15.50
CA HIS A 175 -5.04 -2.73 -14.96
C HIS A 175 -6.48 -3.16 -14.65
N ASP A 176 -6.80 -4.45 -14.68
CA ASP A 176 -8.17 -4.95 -14.47
C ASP A 176 -8.72 -4.57 -13.09
N SER A 177 -7.98 -4.80 -12.01
CA SER A 177 -8.43 -4.41 -10.66
C SER A 177 -8.69 -2.92 -10.55
N LYS A 178 -7.86 -2.10 -11.20
CA LYS A 178 -8.05 -0.65 -11.28
C LYS A 178 -9.30 -0.27 -12.06
N ALA A 179 -9.55 -0.92 -13.20
CA ALA A 179 -10.74 -0.70 -14.00
C ALA A 179 -12.02 -1.12 -13.24
N HIS A 180 -11.99 -2.29 -12.59
CA HIS A 180 -13.09 -2.80 -11.78
C HIS A 180 -13.45 -1.82 -10.66
N LEU A 181 -12.47 -1.41 -9.85
CA LEU A 181 -12.69 -0.47 -8.76
C LEU A 181 -13.15 0.89 -9.28
N SER A 182 -12.51 1.44 -10.30
CA SER A 182 -12.86 2.76 -10.85
C SER A 182 -14.28 2.78 -11.43
N THR A 183 -14.69 1.71 -12.10
CA THR A 183 -16.05 1.61 -12.67
C THR A 183 -17.09 1.45 -11.57
N TRP A 184 -16.82 0.61 -10.56
CA TRP A 184 -17.70 0.49 -9.40
C TRP A 184 -17.84 1.82 -8.64
N LEU A 185 -16.74 2.56 -8.44
CA LEU A 185 -16.76 3.91 -7.85
C LEU A 185 -17.51 4.93 -8.71
N ALA A 186 -17.46 4.80 -10.04
CA ALA A 186 -18.21 5.65 -10.97
C ALA A 186 -19.74 5.44 -10.88
N TRP A 187 -20.19 4.26 -10.44
CA TRP A 187 -21.61 3.92 -10.32
C TRP A 187 -22.18 4.05 -8.90
N GLN A 188 -21.43 4.68 -8.00
CA GLN A 188 -21.93 4.99 -6.66
C GLN A 188 -22.98 6.10 -6.70
N LYS A 189 -23.70 6.27 -5.57
CA LYS A 189 -24.72 7.33 -5.41
C LYS A 189 -24.20 8.71 -5.85
N GLU A 190 -22.97 9.02 -5.49
CA GLU A 190 -22.21 10.12 -6.08
C GLU A 190 -21.24 9.51 -7.11
N PRO A 191 -21.42 9.79 -8.41
CA PRO A 191 -20.56 9.24 -9.44
C PRO A 191 -19.10 9.70 -9.31
N GLY A 192 -18.18 8.76 -9.45
CA GLY A 192 -16.74 9.05 -9.61
C GLY A 192 -16.02 9.38 -8.30
N ILE A 193 -16.52 8.88 -7.17
CA ILE A 193 -15.90 9.09 -5.86
C ILE A 193 -14.54 8.38 -5.75
N SER A 194 -13.67 8.85 -4.86
CA SER A 194 -12.38 8.20 -4.59
C SER A 194 -12.51 7.05 -3.58
N PRO A 195 -11.54 6.11 -3.51
CA PRO A 195 -11.52 5.08 -2.47
C PRO A 195 -11.54 5.67 -1.04
N SER A 196 -10.82 6.76 -0.79
CA SER A 196 -10.84 7.45 0.52
C SER A 196 -12.24 7.97 0.88
N TYR A 197 -13.00 8.44 -0.12
CA TYR A 197 -14.37 8.89 0.09
C TYR A 197 -15.33 7.72 0.27
N ALA A 198 -15.17 6.64 -0.51
CA ALA A 198 -15.91 5.38 -0.31
C ALA A 198 -15.73 4.80 1.10
N TYR A 199 -14.52 4.90 1.66
CA TYR A 199 -14.26 4.55 3.06
C TYR A 199 -15.06 5.42 4.05
N HIS A 200 -15.17 6.73 3.81
CA HIS A 200 -15.97 7.64 4.65
C HIS A 200 -17.47 7.35 4.54
N GLN A 201 -17.95 7.06 3.34
CA GLN A 201 -19.35 6.67 3.07
C GLN A 201 -19.69 5.27 3.60
N GLY A 202 -18.72 4.56 4.18
CA GLY A 202 -18.93 3.25 4.76
C GLY A 202 -19.28 2.19 3.72
N LEU A 203 -18.70 2.27 2.52
CA LEU A 203 -18.89 1.28 1.45
C LEU A 203 -17.99 0.04 1.61
N PHE A 204 -17.00 0.11 2.50
CA PHE A 204 -16.10 -0.98 2.84
C PHE A 204 -16.42 -1.61 4.21
N GLU A 205 -16.20 -2.92 4.33
CA GLU A 205 -16.20 -3.73 5.57
C GLU A 205 -14.89 -3.48 6.32
N LYS A 206 -14.93 -2.55 7.27
CA LYS A 206 -13.73 -2.13 8.03
C LYS A 206 -13.26 -3.20 9.02
N ASP A 207 -14.12 -4.16 9.32
CA ASP A 207 -13.86 -5.35 10.13
C ASP A 207 -13.41 -6.57 9.29
N HIS A 208 -13.24 -6.41 7.97
CA HIS A 208 -12.69 -7.46 7.14
C HIS A 208 -11.24 -7.79 7.56
N PRO A 209 -10.84 -9.08 7.63
CA PRO A 209 -9.52 -9.50 8.11
C PRO A 209 -8.34 -8.78 7.45
N ASN A 210 -8.35 -8.65 6.12
CA ASN A 210 -7.29 -7.94 5.38
C ASN A 210 -7.16 -6.46 5.80
N PHE A 211 -8.28 -5.81 6.12
CA PHE A 211 -8.30 -4.41 6.53
C PHE A 211 -7.79 -4.25 7.97
N ILE A 212 -8.26 -5.12 8.87
CA ILE A 212 -7.78 -5.20 10.26
C ILE A 212 -6.27 -5.44 10.26
N ALA A 213 -5.78 -6.38 9.47
CA ALA A 213 -4.37 -6.74 9.37
C ALA A 213 -3.47 -5.55 9.01
N LEU A 214 -3.86 -4.78 7.99
CA LEU A 214 -3.15 -3.56 7.59
C LEU A 214 -3.12 -2.52 8.72
N ILE A 215 -4.25 -2.29 9.39
CA ILE A 215 -4.34 -1.36 10.52
C ILE A 215 -3.51 -1.85 11.70
N THR A 216 -3.56 -3.13 12.01
CA THR A 216 -2.77 -3.75 13.09
C THR A 216 -1.28 -3.60 12.80
N TRP A 217 -0.84 -3.84 11.57
CA TRP A 217 0.55 -3.62 11.18
C TRP A 217 0.96 -2.14 11.32
N LEU A 218 0.15 -1.19 10.83
CA LEU A 218 0.42 0.24 11.00
C LEU A 218 0.57 0.63 12.48
N ASN A 219 -0.28 0.08 13.35
CA ASN A 219 -0.18 0.28 14.80
C ASN A 219 1.12 -0.31 15.37
N LYS A 220 1.51 -1.53 14.97
CA LYS A 220 2.78 -2.13 15.40
C LYS A 220 3.99 -1.29 14.99
N VAL A 221 3.96 -0.68 13.80
CA VAL A 221 5.08 0.15 13.32
C VAL A 221 5.16 1.50 14.03
N PHE A 222 4.02 2.16 14.28
CA PHE A 222 4.01 3.58 14.70
C PHE A 222 3.49 3.86 16.12
N ASN A 223 2.86 2.88 16.78
CA ASN A 223 2.31 3.01 18.14
C ASN A 223 2.96 2.06 19.16
N SER A 224 3.93 1.23 18.76
CA SER A 224 4.68 0.42 19.72
C SER A 224 5.49 1.35 20.63
N ALA A 225 5.04 1.41 21.89
CA ALA A 225 5.63 2.20 22.96
C ALA A 225 7.13 1.88 23.08
N SER A 226 7.94 2.92 23.12
CA SER A 226 9.25 2.91 23.75
C SER A 226 9.13 2.70 25.26
#